data_AF-A0A967VXT1-F1
#
_entry.id   AF-A0A967VXT1-F1
#
_cell.length_a   1.000
_cell.length_b   1.000
_cell.length_c   1.000
_cell.angle_alpha   90.00
_cell.angle_beta   90.00
_cell.angle_gamma   90.00
#
_symmetry.space_group_name_H-M   'P 1'
#
loop_
_entity.id
_entity.type
_entity.pdbx_description
1 polymer ?
#
loop_
_entity_poly.entity_id
_entity_poly.type
_entity_poly.pdbx_seq_one_letter_code
_entity_poly.pdbx_strand_id
1 'polypeptide(L)' 'FMYATGVRISELATLRVRDVDLEERLVQVRGKGSKERIVPFGGAASEALAAYLHEARPALVQAAG' A
#
# COMPACT_ATOMS: atom_id res chain seq x y z
N PHE A 1 -3.72 1.18 -7.83
CA PHE A 1 -3.95 0.41 -6.59
C PHE A 1 -5.44 0.22 -6.24
N MET A 2 -6.21 1.27 -5.92
CA MET A 2 -7.64 1.11 -5.55
C MET A 2 -8.49 0.37 -6.59
N TYR A 3 -8.36 0.74 -7.87
CA TYR A 3 -9.14 0.14 -8.96
C TYR A 3 -8.89 -1.37 -9.14
N ALA A 4 -7.68 -1.84 -8.80
CA ALA A 4 -7.29 -3.23 -8.95
C ALA A 4 -7.58 -4.10 -7.71
N THR A 5 -7.78 -3.48 -6.55
CA THR A 5 -7.82 -4.17 -5.24
C THR A 5 -9.18 -4.08 -4.54
N GLY A 6 -10.05 -3.14 -4.93
CA GLY A 6 -11.32 -2.91 -4.24
C GLY A 6 -11.16 -2.41 -2.79
N VAL A 7 -9.96 -1.92 -2.44
CA VAL A 7 -9.66 -1.37 -1.10
C VAL A 7 -10.33 -0.01 -0.94
N ARG A 8 -10.97 0.21 0.21
CA ARG A 8 -11.62 1.50 0.50
C ARG A 8 -10.56 2.56 0.77
N ILE A 9 -10.88 3.81 0.45
CA ILE A 9 -9.96 4.94 0.64
C ILE A 9 -9.47 5.10 2.09
N SER A 10 -10.35 4.82 3.06
CA SER A 10 -10.02 4.85 4.48
C SER A 10 -9.07 3.73 4.91
N GLU A 11 -9.11 2.58 4.25
CA GLU A 11 -8.19 1.47 4.53
C GLU A 11 -6.80 1.77 3.93
N LEU A 12 -6.76 2.39 2.75
CA LEU A 12 -5.53 2.82 2.09
C LEU A 12 -4.79 3.91 2.87
N ALA A 13 -5.53 4.86 3.45
CA ALA A 13 -4.96 5.92 4.29
C ALA A 13 -4.24 5.40 5.55
N THR A 14 -4.60 4.21 6.01
CA THR A 14 -4.00 3.56 7.19
C THR A 14 -2.95 2.50 6.84
N LEU A 15 -2.71 2.27 5.56
CA LEU A 15 -1.81 1.22 5.08
C LEU A 15 -0.37 1.56 5.45
N ARG A 16 0.37 0.59 6.01
CA ARG A 16 1.80 0.77 6.29
C ARG A 16 2.62 0.04 5.25
N VAL A 17 3.84 0.50 5.06
CA VAL A 17 4.79 -0.12 4.12
C VAL A 17 5.02 -1.60 4.41
N ARG A 18 5.09 -1.98 5.69
CA ARG A 18 5.23 -3.38 6.13
C ARG A 18 4.05 -4.29 5.76
N ASP A 19 2.89 -3.69 5.47
CA ASP A 19 1.68 -4.44 5.13
C ASP A 19 1.64 -4.74 3.61
N VAL A 20 2.68 -4.34 2.84
CA VAL A 20 2.79 -4.57 1.39
C VAL A 20 3.98 -5.46 1.07
N ASP A 21 3.71 -6.53 0.32
CA ASP A 21 4.69 -7.40 -0.31
C ASP A 21 4.75 -7.10 -1.81
N LEU A 22 5.86 -6.50 -2.26
CA LEU A 22 6.07 -6.13 -3.66
C LEU A 22 6.50 -7.31 -4.52
N GLU A 23 7.14 -8.34 -3.94
CA GLU A 23 7.61 -9.53 -4.67
C GLU A 23 6.42 -10.39 -5.05
N GLU A 24 5.58 -10.71 -4.07
CA GLU A 24 4.36 -11.51 -4.25
C GLU A 24 3.19 -10.67 -4.78
N ARG A 25 3.32 -9.35 -4.81
CA ARG A 25 2.28 -8.37 -5.20
C ARG A 25 1.00 -8.52 -4.37
N LEU A 26 1.18 -8.65 -3.06
CA LEU A 26 0.13 -8.84 -2.07
C LEU A 26 0.11 -7.69 -1.08
N VAL A 27 -1.09 -7.24 -0.69
CA VAL A 27 -1.27 -6.27 0.39
C VAL A 27 -2.18 -6.82 1.46
N GLN A 28 -1.78 -6.66 2.72
CA GLN A 28 -2.63 -6.93 3.86
C GLN A 28 -3.43 -5.68 4.22
N VAL A 29 -4.76 -5.80 4.18
CA VAL A 29 -5.69 -4.69 4.41
C VAL A 29 -6.51 -4.99 5.65
N ARG A 30 -6.52 -4.04 6.60
CA ARG A 30 -7.37 -4.10 7.81
C ARG A 30 -8.67 -3.36 7.58
N GLY A 31 -9.77 -4.10 7.63
CA GLY A 31 -11.12 -3.55 7.56
C GLY A 31 -11.75 -3.31 8.93
N LYS A 32 -13.01 -2.91 8.93
CA LYS A 32 -13.82 -2.69 10.15
C LYS A 32 -13.91 -4.00 10.98
N GLY A 33 -13.70 -3.88 12.28
CA GLY A 33 -13.76 -5.02 13.22
C GLY A 33 -12.49 -5.88 13.24
N SER A 34 -11.33 -5.30 12.93
CA SER A 34 -10.02 -5.98 12.93
C SER A 34 -9.93 -7.17 11.97
N LYS A 35 -10.80 -7.22 10.95
CA LYS A 35 -10.71 -8.25 9.91
C LYS A 35 -9.57 -7.92 8.96
N GLU A 36 -8.64 -8.86 8.83
CA GLU A 36 -7.53 -8.79 7.88
C GLU A 36 -7.88 -9.57 6.63
N ARG A 37 -7.54 -9.02 5.46
CA ARG A 37 -7.62 -9.73 4.19
C ARG A 37 -6.36 -9.46 3.37
N ILE A 38 -5.94 -10.46 2.62
CA ILE A 38 -4.86 -10.34 1.65
C ILE A 38 -5.49 -10.01 0.30
N VAL A 39 -5.00 -8.98 -0.36
CA VAL A 39 -5.50 -8.55 -1.66
C VAL A 39 -4.33 -8.54 -2.65
N PRO A 40 -4.42 -9.26 -3.77
CA PRO A 40 -3.44 -9.13 -4.83
C PRO A 40 -3.60 -7.78 -5.54
N PHE A 41 -2.48 -7.20 -5.99
CA PHE A 41 -2.50 -5.99 -6.81
C PHE A 41 -1.73 -6.18 -8.13
N GLY A 42 -2.15 -5.44 -9.16
CA GLY A 42 -1.56 -5.54 -10.50
C GLY A 42 -0.18 -4.88 -10.62
N GLY A 43 0.56 -5.22 -11.68
CA GLY A 43 1.91 -4.71 -11.96
C GLY A 43 2.02 -3.19 -11.93
N ALA A 44 1.10 -2.46 -12.56
CA ALA A 44 1.08 -0.99 -12.53
C ALA A 44 0.94 -0.42 -11.11
N ALA A 45 0.25 -1.12 -10.21
CA ALA A 45 0.19 -0.70 -8.80
C ALA A 45 1.49 -0.99 -8.07
N SER A 46 2.20 -2.07 -8.42
CA SER A 46 3.53 -2.39 -7.91
C SER A 46 4.55 -1.34 -8.30
N GLU A 47 4.62 -0.99 -9.59
CA GLU A 47 5.54 0.02 -10.13
C GLU A 47 5.32 1.39 -9.47
N ALA A 48 4.07 1.83 -9.39
CA ALA A 48 3.73 3.09 -8.73
C ALA A 48 4.11 3.09 -7.24
N LEU A 49 3.94 1.95 -6.55
CA LEU A 49 4.28 1.85 -5.14
C LEU A 49 5.80 1.80 -4.94
N ALA A 50 6.53 1.10 -5.78
CA ALA A 50 8.00 1.07 -5.77
C ALA A 50 8.58 2.47 -6.00
N ALA A 51 8.10 3.20 -7.01
CA ALA A 51 8.51 4.58 -7.27
C ALA A 51 8.22 5.48 -6.06
N TYR A 52 7.03 5.39 -5.47
CA TYR A 52 6.70 6.15 -4.26
C TYR A 52 7.65 5.83 -3.10
N LEU A 53 7.93 4.55 -2.84
CA LEU A 53 8.76 4.12 -1.72
C LEU A 53 10.24 4.51 -1.88
N HIS A 54 10.76 4.48 -3.11
CA HIS A 54 12.16 4.80 -3.39
C HIS A 54 12.42 6.29 -3.63
N GLU A 55 11.51 7.00 -4.28
CA GLU A 55 11.77 8.37 -4.76
C GLU A 55 11.13 9.42 -3.86
N ALA A 56 9.84 9.25 -3.53
CA ALA A 56 9.08 10.29 -2.84
C ALA A 56 9.15 10.15 -1.31
N ARG A 57 9.01 8.92 -0.79
CA ARG A 57 8.89 8.67 0.65
C ARG A 57 10.12 9.11 1.46
N PRO A 58 11.38 8.91 1.02
CA PRO A 58 12.54 9.38 1.77
C PRO A 58 12.55 10.89 1.97
N ALA A 59 12.14 11.66 0.95
CA ALA A 59 12.03 13.12 1.03
C ALA A 59 10.90 13.55 1.98
N LEU A 60 9.75 12.86 1.94
CA LEU A 60 8.61 13.15 2.83
C LEU A 60 8.90 12.81 4.29
N VAL A 61 9.64 11.73 4.56
CA VAL A 61 10.03 11.34 5.93
C VAL A 61 11.07 12.29 6.49
N GLN A 62 12.03 12.77 5.68
CA GLN A 62 13.01 13.77 6.10
C GLN A 62 12.38 15.14 6.37
N ALA A 63 11.38 15.55 5.59
CA ALA A 63 10.68 16.83 5.77
C ALA A 63 9.71 16.84 6.97
N ALA A 64 9.37 15.67 7.52
CA ALA A 64 8.46 15.52 8.65
C ALA A 64 9.18 15.40 10.02
N GLY A 65 10.52 15.47 10.04
CA GLY A 65 11.36 15.51 11.24
C GLY A 65 11.94 16.90 11.46
#